data_AF-A0A6I3GNI5-F1
#
_entry.id   AF-A0A6I3GNI5-F1
#
_cell.length_a   1.000
_cell.length_b   1.000
_cell.length_c   1.000
_cell.angle_alpha   90.00
_cell.angle_beta   90.00
_cell.angle_gamma   90.00
#
_symmetry.space_group_name_H-M   'P 1'
#
loop_
_entity.id
_entity.type
_entity.pdbx_description
1 polymer ?
#
loop_
_entity_poly.entity_id
_entity_poly.type
_entity_poly.pdbx_seq_one_letter_code
_entity_poly.pdbx_strand_id
1 'polypeptide(L)'
;MMDPPIEELLLRSGSKFSLVTLAAKRARQINSYYGSLKAKSSVGSVVPPQVTSTARTSLSIAFEEIDADMIEGVGGATGRLDPGAEEAEIAEGED
;
A
#
# COMPACT_ATOMS: atom_id res chain seq x y z
N MET A 1 -21.09 6.36 5.59
CA MET A 1 -20.07 7.29 5.09
C MET A 1 -18.96 6.45 4.46
N MET A 2 -18.32 6.91 3.38
CA MET A 2 -17.14 6.21 2.85
C MET A 2 -15.96 6.46 3.78
N ASP A 3 -15.30 5.39 4.20
CA ASP A 3 -14.15 5.40 5.09
C ASP A 3 -13.11 4.44 4.51
N PRO A 4 -11.90 4.90 4.17
CA PRO A 4 -11.42 6.29 4.22
C PRO A 4 -12.10 7.23 3.19
N PRO A 5 -12.10 8.57 3.41
CA PRO A 5 -12.53 9.55 2.42
C PRO A 5 -11.69 9.49 1.13
N ILE A 6 -12.32 9.72 -0.03
CA ILE A 6 -11.62 9.59 -1.31
C ILE A 6 -10.58 10.69 -1.53
N GLU A 7 -10.80 11.86 -0.96
CA GLU A 7 -9.89 13.00 -1.03
C GLU A 7 -8.52 12.67 -0.42
N GLU A 8 -8.53 11.99 0.74
CA GLU A 8 -7.31 11.54 1.43
C GLU A 8 -6.54 10.51 0.61
N LEU A 9 -7.25 9.57 -0.01
CA LEU A 9 -6.65 8.56 -0.87
C LEU A 9 -6.02 9.19 -2.12
N LEU A 10 -6.66 10.21 -2.71
CA LEU A 10 -6.14 10.89 -3.89
C LEU A 10 -4.92 11.76 -3.59
N LEU A 11 -4.87 12.38 -2.41
CA LEU A 11 -3.69 13.12 -1.95
C LEU A 11 -2.45 12.22 -1.93
N ARG A 12 -2.62 10.97 -1.49
CA ARG A 12 -1.53 10.01 -1.35
C ARG A 12 -1.18 9.30 -2.62
N SER A 13 -2.13 9.11 -3.54
CA SER A 13 -1.88 8.38 -4.79
C SER A 13 -1.52 9.25 -5.98
N GLY A 14 -1.71 10.57 -5.88
CA GLY A 14 -1.43 11.58 -6.92
C GLY A 14 -2.37 11.57 -8.14
N SER A 15 -3.05 10.45 -8.42
CA SER A 15 -4.00 10.33 -9.53
C SER A 15 -5.06 9.27 -9.24
N LYS A 16 -6.25 9.45 -9.82
CA LYS A 16 -7.35 8.46 -9.78
C LYS A 16 -6.93 7.11 -10.37
N PHE A 17 -6.14 7.14 -11.45
CA PHE A 17 -5.68 5.91 -12.12
C PHE A 17 -4.61 5.18 -11.30
N SER A 18 -3.71 5.95 -10.67
CA SER A 18 -2.72 5.42 -9.74
C SER A 18 -3.38 4.78 -8.53
N LEU A 19 -4.40 5.44 -7.94
CA LEU A 19 -5.15 4.89 -6.81
C LEU A 19 -5.75 3.52 -7.13
N VAL A 20 -6.44 3.41 -8.26
CA VAL A 20 -7.09 2.15 -8.68
C VAL A 20 -6.05 1.04 -8.85
N THR A 21 -4.94 1.34 -9.52
CA THR A 21 -3.90 0.33 -9.77
C THR A 21 -3.18 -0.09 -8.49
N LEU A 22 -2.85 0.87 -7.62
CA LEU A 22 -2.19 0.64 -6.34
C LEU A 22 -3.07 -0.20 -5.41
N ALA A 23 -4.31 0.24 -5.17
CA ALA A 23 -5.25 -0.45 -4.31
C ALA A 23 -5.58 -1.85 -4.85
N ALA A 24 -5.78 -2.00 -6.16
CA ALA A 24 -6.07 -3.31 -6.76
C ALA A 24 -4.89 -4.30 -6.64
N LYS A 25 -3.66 -3.84 -6.87
CA LYS A 25 -2.47 -4.68 -6.70
C LYS A 25 -2.31 -5.09 -5.23
N ARG A 26 -2.45 -4.14 -4.31
CA ARG A 26 -2.33 -4.41 -2.88
C ARG A 26 -3.43 -5.34 -2.36
N ALA A 27 -4.67 -5.14 -2.79
CA ALA A 27 -5.78 -6.01 -2.45
C ALA A 27 -5.54 -7.48 -2.89
N ARG A 28 -4.90 -7.70 -4.04
CA ARG A 28 -4.52 -9.06 -4.50
C ARG A 28 -3.47 -9.68 -3.59
N GLN A 29 -2.46 -8.93 -3.15
CA GLN A 29 -1.47 -9.41 -2.19
C GLN A 29 -2.15 -9.84 -0.88
N ILE A 30 -3.01 -8.98 -0.31
CA ILE A 30 -3.77 -9.28 0.91
C ILE A 30 -4.64 -10.54 0.73
N ASN A 31 -5.32 -10.67 -0.42
CA ASN A 31 -6.13 -11.84 -0.71
C ASN A 31 -5.29 -13.12 -0.79
N SER A 32 -4.15 -13.07 -1.49
CA SER A 32 -3.20 -14.19 -1.58
C SER A 32 -2.66 -14.59 -0.20
N TYR A 33 -2.39 -13.63 0.69
CA TYR A 33 -1.98 -13.88 2.08
C TYR A 33 -3.06 -14.67 2.85
N TYR A 34 -4.32 -14.22 2.82
CA TYR A 34 -5.39 -14.96 3.47
C TYR A 34 -5.65 -16.32 2.82
N GLY A 35 -5.44 -16.43 1.50
CA GLY A 35 -5.50 -17.70 0.77
C GLY A 35 -4.44 -18.70 1.23
N SER A 36 -3.19 -18.26 1.39
CA SER A 36 -2.09 -19.13 1.85
C SER A 36 -2.27 -19.58 3.29
N LEU A 37 -2.79 -18.70 4.18
CA LEU A 37 -3.16 -19.06 5.55
C LEU A 37 -4.21 -20.17 5.59
N LYS A 38 -5.27 -20.06 4.77
CA LYS A 38 -6.31 -21.09 4.67
C LYS A 38 -5.75 -22.41 4.14
N ALA A 39 -4.83 -22.33 3.18
CA ALA A 39 -4.20 -23.50 2.57
C ALA A 39 -3.10 -24.14 3.45
N LYS A 40 -2.74 -23.53 4.59
CA LYS A 40 -1.58 -23.92 5.43
C LYS A 40 -0.29 -24.06 4.62
N SER A 41 -0.19 -23.33 3.51
CA SER A 41 1.01 -23.27 2.68
C SER A 41 1.96 -22.22 3.23
N SER A 42 3.25 -22.31 2.92
CA SER A 42 4.25 -21.36 3.39
C SER A 42 3.87 -19.93 2.97
N VAL A 43 3.63 -19.08 3.96
CA VAL A 43 3.24 -17.66 3.82
C VAL A 43 4.42 -16.77 3.40
N GLY A 44 5.65 -17.30 3.39
CA GLY A 44 6.91 -16.53 3.36
C GLY A 44 7.17 -15.64 2.14
N SER A 45 6.28 -15.59 1.15
CA SER A 45 6.41 -14.70 -0.02
C SER A 45 5.40 -13.55 -0.06
N VAL A 46 4.37 -13.53 0.79
CA VAL A 46 3.28 -12.53 0.69
C VAL A 46 3.17 -11.70 1.97
N VAL A 47 3.27 -10.38 1.80
CA VAL A 47 3.20 -9.40 2.88
C VAL A 47 1.79 -9.38 3.50
N PRO A 48 1.64 -9.57 4.83
CA PRO A 48 0.35 -9.52 5.52
C PRO A 48 -0.28 -8.12 5.47
N PRO A 49 -1.54 -7.95 5.89
CA PRO A 49 -2.10 -6.64 6.20
C PRO A 49 -1.19 -5.86 7.16
N GLN A 50 -0.95 -4.59 6.86
CA GLN A 50 -0.06 -3.69 7.59
C GLN A 50 -0.80 -2.83 8.61
N VAL A 51 -2.12 -2.74 8.50
CA VAL A 51 -3.00 -2.02 9.44
C VAL A 51 -3.99 -2.97 10.09
N THR A 52 -4.39 -2.66 11.32
CA THR A 52 -5.49 -3.35 12.00
C THR A 52 -6.81 -2.84 11.45
N SER A 53 -7.43 -3.66 10.60
CA SER A 53 -8.70 -3.34 9.93
C SER A 53 -9.85 -4.19 10.44
N THR A 54 -11.05 -3.61 10.48
CA THR A 54 -12.31 -4.37 10.67
C THR A 54 -12.98 -4.73 9.34
N ALA A 55 -12.41 -4.27 8.22
CA ALA A 55 -13.00 -4.47 6.92
C ALA A 55 -12.97 -5.94 6.48
N ARG A 56 -14.03 -6.35 5.77
CA ARG A 56 -14.22 -7.74 5.33
C ARG A 56 -13.63 -8.03 3.96
N THR A 57 -13.31 -6.98 3.20
CA THR A 57 -12.80 -7.12 1.83
C THR A 57 -11.36 -6.65 1.75
N SER A 58 -10.55 -7.36 0.97
CA SER A 58 -9.12 -7.02 0.79
C SER A 58 -8.92 -5.64 0.18
N LEU A 59 -9.89 -5.15 -0.60
CA LEU A 59 -9.83 -3.81 -1.21
C LEU A 59 -10.04 -2.71 -0.18
N SER A 60 -10.98 -2.88 0.75
CA SER A 60 -11.17 -1.94 1.85
C SER A 60 -9.92 -1.86 2.73
N ILE A 61 -9.31 -3.00 3.08
CA ILE A 61 -8.06 -3.03 3.84
C ILE A 61 -6.94 -2.29 3.06
N ALA A 62 -6.84 -2.50 1.75
CA ALA A 62 -5.85 -1.80 0.94
C ALA A 62 -6.05 -0.27 0.94
N PHE A 63 -7.29 0.23 0.97
CA PHE A 63 -7.54 1.67 1.10
C PHE A 63 -7.15 2.20 2.49
N GLU A 64 -7.46 1.46 3.56
CA GLU A 64 -7.03 1.84 4.92
C GLU A 64 -5.49 1.87 5.05
N GLU A 65 -4.79 0.93 4.41
CA GLU A 65 -3.32 0.94 4.40
C GLU A 65 -2.72 2.09 3.60
N ILE A 66 -3.35 2.45 2.47
CA ILE A 66 -2.95 3.62 1.69
C ILE A 66 -3.17 4.88 2.53
N ASP A 67 -4.33 5.02 3.17
CA ASP A 67 -4.63 6.18 4.03
C ASP A 67 -3.69 6.31 5.23
N ALA A 68 -3.21 5.18 5.77
CA ALA A 68 -2.22 5.12 6.84
C ALA A 68 -0.76 5.28 6.38
N ASP A 69 -0.51 5.61 5.11
CA ASP A 69 0.83 5.76 4.53
C ASP A 69 1.71 4.49 4.63
N MET A 70 1.11 3.31 4.72
CA MET A 70 1.84 2.03 4.82
C MET A 70 2.18 1.43 3.45
N ILE A 71 1.62 1.97 2.37
CA ILE A 71 1.76 1.46 1.01
C ILE A 71 2.03 2.60 0.03
N GLU A 72 3.11 2.47 -0.73
CA GLU A 72 3.52 3.43 -1.76
C GLU A 72 3.61 2.79 -3.15
N GLY A 73 3.49 3.63 -4.19
CA GLY A 73 3.70 3.21 -5.56
C GLY A 73 5.18 3.26 -5.92
N VAL A 74 5.69 2.21 -6.57
CA VAL A 74 7.11 2.10 -6.98
C VAL A 74 7.60 3.34 -7.74
N GLY A 75 8.75 3.87 -7.34
CA GLY A 75 9.45 4.97 -8.02
C GLY A 75 8.78 6.32 -7.80
N GLY A 76 8.18 6.54 -6.62
CA GLY A 76 7.45 7.75 -6.29
C GLY A 76 6.27 8.08 -7.22
N ALA A 77 5.71 7.08 -7.91
CA ALA A 77 4.59 7.26 -8.86
C ALA A 77 3.31 7.84 -8.22
N THR A 78 3.30 7.90 -6.89
CA THR A 78 2.24 8.46 -6.05
C THR A 78 2.51 9.90 -5.60
N GLY A 79 3.64 10.50 -5.99
CA GLY A 79 4.01 11.88 -5.67
C GLY A 79 4.74 12.06 -4.33
N ARG A 80 4.93 10.99 -3.56
CA ARG A 80 5.86 10.92 -2.44
C ARG A 80 7.18 10.32 -2.94
N LEU A 81 8.29 10.95 -2.61
CA LEU A 81 9.63 10.39 -2.85
C LEU A 81 9.75 9.09 -2.03
N ASP A 82 10.29 8.04 -2.64
CA ASP A 82 10.63 6.81 -1.90
C ASP A 82 11.54 7.25 -0.72
N PRO A 83 11.24 6.90 0.54
CA PRO A 83 12.06 7.32 1.69
C PRO A 83 13.54 6.94 1.52
N GLY A 84 13.80 5.79 0.88
CA GLY A 84 15.15 5.34 0.54
C GLY A 84 15.85 6.16 -0.54
N ALA A 85 15.12 6.92 -1.37
CA ALA A 85 15.71 7.86 -2.31
C ALA A 85 16.21 9.14 -1.60
N GLU A 86 15.48 9.62 -0.59
CA GLU A 86 15.93 10.74 0.26
C GLU A 86 17.17 10.33 1.07
N GLU A 87 17.19 9.12 1.64
CA GLU A 87 18.35 8.57 2.34
C GLU A 87 19.58 8.38 1.42
N ALA A 88 19.37 8.02 0.15
CA ALA A 88 20.45 7.87 -0.83
C ALA A 88 21.03 9.23 -1.29
N GLU A 89 20.19 10.24 -1.52
CA GLU A 89 20.65 11.59 -1.90
C GLU A 89 21.41 12.29 -0.75
N ILE A 90 21.02 12.06 0.51
CA ILE A 90 21.75 12.59 1.67
C ILE A 90 23.14 11.94 1.79
N ALA A 91 23.26 10.64 1.52
CA ALA A 91 24.54 9.92 1.58
C ALA A 91 25.51 10.32 0.45
N GLU A 92 25.02 10.68 -0.74
CA GLU A 92 25.86 11.15 -1.86
C GLU A 92 26.32 12.62 -1.70
N GLY A 93 25.70 13.38 -0.80
CA GLY A 93 26.02 14.80 -0.56
C GLY A 93 27.07 15.08 0.53
N GLU A 94 27.60 14.06 1.21
CA GLU A 94 28.54 14.21 2.34
C GLU A 94 30.04 14.02 1.99
N ASP A 95 30.42 13.94 0.71
CA ASP A 95 31.83 13.88 0.24
C ASP A 95 32.41 15.24 -0.19
#